data_AF-A0A966SH97-F1
#
_entry.id   AF-A0A966SH97-F1
#
_cell.length_a   1.000
_cell.length_b   1.000
_cell.length_c   1.000
_cell.angle_alpha   90.00
_cell.angle_beta   90.00
_cell.angle_gamma   90.00
#
_symmetry.space_group_name_H-M   'P 1'
#
loop_
_entity.id
_entity.type
_entity.pdbx_description
1 polymer ?
#
loop_
_entity_poly.entity_id
_entity_poly.type
_entity_poly.pdbx_seq_one_letter_code
_entity_poly.pdbx_strand_id
1 'polypeptide(L)'
;MKSVRSRALSVLSLGVLCGPALAAETLSNGIELPNQWPPQHGTNLTRQPLGEPPYLKQLPKVIPINVGRQLFVDDFLIESGTLQRTHHLPEYHAASPVIGPDQPWEGKGSRARAGVFSDGVWFDPRDRLFKAWYWSGAVSEQPLRYATCLATSRDGIRWEKPVLDVVPGTNIVLEDEPDLRRNSSTVWLDHFERDTEQRFKMFRVVQKDNRSGSGHRNFIRYSTSADGIHWTFVADSTDCGDRTTVFFNAHRQRWVAGLRESSPLVSRCRGYFEAPDARGILTFADARLRAQGVKYWLGADELDLAREDLKQAQARTA
;
A
#
# COMPACT_ATOMS: atom_id res chain seq x y z
N MET A 1 -47.73 55.72 -17.57
CA MET A 1 -47.25 54.60 -16.73
C MET A 1 -46.29 53.75 -17.55
N LYS A 2 -44.97 53.96 -17.36
CA LYS A 2 -43.89 53.24 -18.04
C LYS A 2 -43.54 52.01 -17.20
N SER A 3 -43.67 50.79 -17.73
CA SER A 3 -43.19 49.59 -17.06
C SER A 3 -41.78 49.25 -17.54
N VAL A 4 -40.79 49.44 -16.67
CA VAL A 4 -39.41 49.00 -16.87
C VAL A 4 -39.35 47.50 -16.59
N ARG A 5 -39.01 46.67 -17.59
CA ARG A 5 -38.59 45.28 -17.38
C ARG A 5 -37.07 45.25 -17.31
N SER A 6 -36.54 45.14 -16.10
CA SER A 6 -35.12 44.84 -15.84
C SER A 6 -34.87 43.37 -16.16
N ARG A 7 -33.99 43.09 -17.15
CA ARG A 7 -33.41 41.77 -17.37
C ARG A 7 -32.08 41.74 -16.62
N ALA A 8 -32.03 41.03 -15.50
CA ALA A 8 -30.78 40.71 -14.83
C ALA A 8 -30.01 39.66 -15.65
N LEU A 9 -28.95 40.07 -16.35
CA LEU A 9 -27.94 39.14 -16.85
C LEU A 9 -27.10 38.68 -15.65
N SER A 10 -27.26 37.42 -15.26
CA SER A 10 -26.33 36.76 -14.35
C SER A 10 -25.12 36.30 -15.15
N VAL A 11 -24.02 37.04 -15.04
CA VAL A 11 -22.71 36.62 -15.58
C VAL A 11 -22.14 35.60 -14.59
N LEU A 12 -22.30 34.30 -14.90
CA LEU A 12 -21.54 33.25 -14.23
C LEU A 12 -20.07 33.40 -14.63
N SER A 13 -19.28 33.99 -13.74
CA SER A 13 -17.83 33.99 -13.85
C SER A 13 -17.36 32.58 -13.51
N LEU A 14 -17.00 31.79 -14.53
CA LEU A 14 -16.25 30.54 -14.32
C LEU A 14 -14.86 30.92 -13.81
N GLY A 15 -14.73 31.04 -12.49
CA GLY A 15 -13.42 31.07 -11.84
C GLY A 15 -12.78 29.69 -12.01
N VAL A 16 -11.80 29.60 -12.91
CA VAL A 16 -10.86 28.48 -12.93
C VAL A 16 -10.07 28.57 -11.62
N LEU A 17 -10.45 27.75 -10.64
CA LEU A 17 -9.61 27.47 -9.47
C LEU A 17 -8.38 26.70 -9.98
N CYS A 18 -7.39 27.41 -10.49
CA CYS A 18 -6.00 26.92 -10.45
C CYS A 18 -5.68 26.75 -8.97
N GLY A 19 -5.63 25.49 -8.51
CA GLY A 19 -5.03 25.18 -7.21
C GLY A 19 -3.62 25.78 -7.17
N PRO A 20 -3.15 26.27 -6.01
CA PRO A 20 -1.80 26.80 -5.90
C PRO A 20 -0.84 25.72 -6.38
N ALA A 21 0.01 26.06 -7.35
CA ALA A 21 1.18 25.26 -7.65
C ALA A 21 1.93 25.10 -6.32
N LEU A 22 1.99 23.88 -5.80
CA LEU A 22 2.83 23.59 -4.64
C LEU A 22 4.24 24.02 -5.05
N ALA A 23 4.80 24.99 -4.32
CA ALA A 23 6.20 25.34 -4.49
C ALA A 23 7.04 24.06 -4.41
N ALA A 24 8.12 23.97 -5.20
CA ALA A 24 9.06 22.87 -5.15
C ALA A 24 9.37 22.50 -3.69
N GLU A 25 8.98 21.30 -3.28
CA GLU A 25 9.16 20.80 -1.92
C GLU A 25 10.59 20.27 -1.80
N THR A 26 11.37 20.82 -0.87
CA THR A 26 12.70 20.29 -0.54
C THR A 26 12.58 19.27 0.59
N LEU A 27 12.99 18.03 0.33
CA LEU A 27 12.96 16.94 1.30
C LEU A 27 14.08 17.07 2.34
N SER A 28 13.94 16.31 3.44
CA SER A 28 14.93 16.25 4.53
C SER A 28 16.36 15.90 4.07
N ASN A 29 16.51 15.18 2.96
CA ASN A 29 17.79 14.78 2.38
C ASN A 29 18.28 15.71 1.26
N GLY A 30 17.72 16.92 1.17
CA GLY A 30 18.11 17.94 0.19
C GLY A 30 17.53 17.77 -1.21
N ILE A 31 16.82 16.68 -1.50
CA ILE A 31 16.17 16.50 -2.81
C ILE A 31 15.11 17.58 -3.00
N GLU A 32 15.23 18.35 -4.08
CA GLU A 32 14.20 19.29 -4.54
C GLU A 32 13.25 18.57 -5.49
N LEU A 33 11.98 18.50 -5.11
CA LEU A 33 10.95 17.88 -5.92
C LEU A 33 10.51 18.82 -7.04
N PRO A 34 10.17 18.29 -8.23
CA PRO A 34 9.59 19.11 -9.29
C PRO A 34 8.27 19.74 -8.83
N ASN A 35 7.95 20.93 -9.34
CA ASN A 35 6.67 21.62 -9.09
C ASN A 35 5.44 20.75 -9.40
N GLN A 36 5.59 19.80 -10.33
CA GLN A 36 4.58 18.79 -10.61
C GLN A 36 4.99 17.47 -9.95
N TRP A 37 4.28 17.08 -8.90
CA TRP A 37 4.43 15.79 -8.24
C TRP A 37 3.09 15.07 -8.06
N PRO A 38 3.05 13.73 -8.17
CA PRO A 38 4.11 12.85 -8.67
C PRO A 38 4.40 13.07 -10.17
N PRO A 39 5.54 12.58 -10.69
CA PRO A 39 5.85 12.68 -12.12
C PRO A 39 4.71 12.12 -12.97
N GLN A 40 4.42 12.78 -14.09
CA GLN A 40 3.35 12.35 -14.99
C GLN A 40 3.95 11.62 -16.19
N HIS A 41 3.62 10.33 -16.33
CA HIS A 41 4.03 9.50 -17.46
C HIS A 41 3.00 9.49 -18.62
N GLY A 42 2.17 10.53 -18.71
CA GLY A 42 1.08 10.60 -19.69
C GLY A 42 -0.14 9.74 -19.32
N THR A 43 -0.98 9.45 -20.31
CA THR A 43 -2.23 8.68 -20.13
C THR A 43 -2.04 7.17 -20.13
N ASN A 44 -0.85 6.67 -20.50
CA ASN A 44 -0.50 5.25 -20.52
C ASN A 44 0.99 5.08 -20.25
N LEU A 45 1.35 3.99 -19.57
CA LEU A 45 2.73 3.55 -19.50
C LEU A 45 3.12 2.86 -20.81
N THR A 46 4.40 2.98 -21.18
CA THR A 46 4.98 2.25 -22.29
C THR A 46 5.89 1.14 -21.76
N ARG A 47 6.34 0.26 -22.65
CA ARG A 47 7.34 -0.78 -22.34
C ARG A 47 8.78 -0.24 -22.36
N GLN A 48 8.96 1.03 -22.71
CA GLN A 48 10.27 1.67 -22.64
C GLN A 48 10.64 1.89 -21.17
N PRO A 49 11.92 1.71 -20.80
CA PRO A 49 12.37 1.98 -19.44
C PRO A 49 11.96 3.37 -18.97
N LEU A 50 11.55 3.48 -17.71
CA LEU A 50 11.27 4.78 -17.12
C LEU A 50 12.53 5.64 -17.21
N GLY A 51 12.34 6.89 -17.65
CA GLY A 51 13.44 7.85 -17.72
C GLY A 51 14.06 8.09 -16.34
N GLU A 52 15.30 8.59 -16.36
CA GLU A 52 16.04 8.94 -15.15
C GLU A 52 15.20 9.80 -14.18
N PRO A 53 15.16 9.45 -12.88
CA PRO A 53 14.44 10.22 -11.87
C PRO A 53 14.84 11.70 -11.84
N PRO A 54 13.88 12.64 -11.65
CA PRO A 54 14.18 14.08 -11.67
C PRO A 54 15.29 14.52 -10.72
N TYR A 55 15.41 13.88 -9.55
CA TYR A 55 16.42 14.22 -8.54
C TYR A 55 17.85 13.82 -8.91
N LEU A 56 18.05 12.96 -9.92
CA LEU A 56 19.39 12.63 -10.45
C LEU A 56 19.81 13.61 -11.56
N LYS A 57 18.84 14.17 -12.30
CA LYS A 57 19.11 15.18 -13.35
C LYS A 57 19.61 16.51 -12.79
N GLN A 58 19.17 16.86 -11.58
CA GLN A 58 19.56 18.09 -10.91
C GLN A 58 19.80 17.78 -9.43
N LEU A 59 21.03 17.36 -9.14
CA LEU A 59 21.48 17.12 -7.77
C LEU A 59 21.51 18.43 -6.96
N PRO A 60 21.13 18.40 -5.68
CA PRO A 60 21.28 19.56 -4.82
C PRO A 60 22.77 19.87 -4.59
N LYS A 61 23.11 21.16 -4.48
CA LYS A 61 24.51 21.60 -4.27
C LYS A 61 25.15 21.02 -3.01
N VAL A 62 24.34 20.71 -2.00
CA VAL A 62 24.74 20.10 -0.75
C VAL A 62 23.77 18.97 -0.47
N ILE A 63 24.29 17.76 -0.26
CA ILE A 63 23.50 16.58 0.12
C ILE A 63 23.70 16.32 1.61
N PRO A 64 22.67 16.52 2.46
CA PRO A 64 22.72 16.16 3.88
C PRO A 64 22.85 14.64 4.08
N ILE A 65 24.00 14.19 4.59
CA ILE A 65 24.25 12.77 4.92
C ILE A 65 24.00 12.44 6.40
N ASN A 66 23.78 13.46 7.23
CA ASN A 66 23.54 13.33 8.68
C ASN A 66 22.05 13.11 9.03
N VAL A 67 21.25 12.63 8.08
CA VAL A 67 19.79 12.46 8.23
C VAL A 67 19.37 11.05 8.64
N GLY A 68 20.33 10.24 9.11
CA GLY A 68 20.10 8.87 9.57
C GLY A 68 20.50 7.81 8.53
N ARG A 69 19.70 6.75 8.40
CA ARG A 69 20.00 5.65 7.46
C ARG A 69 19.93 6.15 6.02
N GLN A 70 20.95 5.80 5.24
CA GLN A 70 21.05 6.11 3.82
C GLN A 70 21.03 4.81 3.02
N LEU A 71 20.34 4.80 1.87
CA LEU A 71 20.28 3.65 0.97
C LEU A 71 21.24 3.87 -0.20
N PHE A 72 22.05 2.86 -0.52
CA PHE A 72 22.94 2.86 -1.70
C PHE A 72 22.29 2.07 -2.84
N VAL A 73 21.12 2.55 -3.29
CA VAL A 73 20.30 1.89 -4.32
C VAL A 73 20.44 2.55 -5.70
N ASP A 74 20.84 3.81 -5.76
CA ASP A 74 21.04 4.61 -6.96
C ASP A 74 22.33 5.44 -6.83
N ASP A 75 22.54 6.35 -7.79
CA ASP A 75 23.74 7.18 -7.88
C ASP A 75 23.58 8.54 -7.16
N PHE A 76 22.52 8.73 -6.37
CA PHE A 76 22.26 10.01 -5.68
C PHE A 76 23.37 10.38 -4.68
N LEU A 77 23.84 9.41 -3.89
CA LEU A 77 24.89 9.61 -2.88
C LEU A 77 26.30 9.34 -3.39
N ILE A 78 26.43 8.44 -4.38
CA ILE A 78 27.71 7.97 -4.90
C ILE A 78 27.60 7.97 -6.42
N GLU A 79 28.03 9.06 -7.05
CA GLU A 79 28.08 9.17 -8.51
C GLU A 79 29.20 8.29 -9.12
N SER A 80 30.34 8.21 -8.44
CA SER A 80 31.48 7.39 -8.87
C SER A 80 32.36 6.94 -7.70
N GLY A 81 33.16 5.90 -7.93
CA GLY A 81 34.11 5.40 -6.95
C GLY A 81 35.03 4.32 -7.53
N THR A 82 36.00 3.87 -6.73
CA THR A 82 36.92 2.78 -7.12
C THR A 82 36.39 1.39 -6.74
N LEU A 83 35.21 1.32 -6.13
CA LEU A 83 34.58 0.08 -5.68
C LEU A 83 33.74 -0.53 -6.80
N GLN A 84 33.71 -1.87 -6.88
CA GLN A 84 32.82 -2.59 -7.78
C GLN A 84 31.49 -2.87 -7.08
N ARG A 85 30.37 -2.44 -7.67
CA ARG A 85 29.02 -2.76 -7.19
C ARG A 85 28.66 -4.18 -7.61
N THR A 86 28.33 -5.04 -6.64
CA THR A 86 27.90 -6.43 -6.89
C THR A 86 26.55 -6.69 -6.22
N HIS A 87 25.60 -7.20 -6.99
CA HIS A 87 24.30 -7.63 -6.48
C HIS A 87 24.35 -9.14 -6.20
N HIS A 88 24.06 -9.53 -4.97
CA HIS A 88 24.02 -10.94 -4.56
C HIS A 88 22.58 -11.44 -4.58
N LEU A 89 22.37 -12.68 -5.05
CA LEU A 89 21.09 -13.35 -4.93
C LEU A 89 20.87 -13.72 -3.45
N PRO A 90 19.76 -13.30 -2.81
CA PRO A 90 19.46 -13.70 -1.44
C PRO A 90 19.23 -15.22 -1.36
N GLU A 91 19.80 -15.85 -0.33
CA GLU A 91 19.52 -17.25 0.00
C GLU A 91 18.40 -17.32 1.05
N TYR A 92 17.52 -18.33 0.93
CA TYR A 92 16.52 -18.57 1.95
C TYR A 92 17.21 -18.95 3.26
N HIS A 93 16.77 -18.32 4.37
CA HIS A 93 17.23 -18.72 5.69
C HIS A 93 16.84 -20.19 5.96
N ALA A 94 17.73 -20.96 6.59
CA ALA A 94 17.52 -22.40 6.83
C ALA A 94 16.25 -22.73 7.65
N ALA A 95 15.77 -21.77 8.44
CA ALA A 95 14.51 -21.88 9.19
C ALA A 95 13.25 -21.49 8.38
N SER A 96 13.36 -21.22 7.07
CA SER A 96 12.19 -20.87 6.26
C SER A 96 11.29 -22.10 6.02
N PRO A 97 9.95 -21.95 6.10
CA PRO A 97 9.22 -20.75 6.50
C PRO A 97 9.27 -20.49 8.02
N VAL A 98 9.53 -19.25 8.42
CA VAL A 98 9.62 -18.83 9.83
C VAL A 98 8.26 -18.59 10.50
N ILE A 99 7.20 -18.43 9.68
CA ILE A 99 5.80 -18.45 10.09
C ILE A 99 5.10 -19.42 9.13
N GLY A 100 4.44 -20.43 9.69
CA GLY A 100 3.67 -21.42 8.93
C GLY A 100 2.39 -21.82 9.66
N PRO A 101 1.44 -22.50 8.99
CA PRO A 101 0.19 -22.93 9.61
C PRO A 101 0.45 -24.10 10.56
N ASP A 102 0.56 -23.79 11.86
CA ASP A 102 0.81 -24.74 12.94
C ASP A 102 -0.25 -24.70 14.06
N GLN A 103 -1.28 -23.86 13.92
CA GLN A 103 -2.39 -23.73 14.84
C GLN A 103 -3.72 -24.24 14.25
N PRO A 104 -4.67 -24.72 15.07
CA PRO A 104 -5.94 -25.28 14.60
C PRO A 104 -6.82 -24.33 13.78
N TRP A 105 -6.70 -23.01 13.99
CA TRP A 105 -7.49 -21.97 13.32
C TRP A 105 -6.86 -21.48 12.00
N GLU A 106 -5.73 -22.05 11.57
CA GLU A 106 -5.00 -21.62 10.37
C GLU A 106 -5.40 -22.39 9.11
N GLY A 107 -6.59 -23.03 9.13
CA GLY A 107 -7.13 -23.84 8.04
C GLY A 107 -6.53 -25.24 7.98
N LYS A 108 -7.07 -26.08 7.07
CA LYS A 108 -6.63 -27.46 6.84
C LYS A 108 -6.39 -27.72 5.36
N GLY A 109 -5.59 -28.74 5.05
CA GLY A 109 -5.35 -29.20 3.68
C GLY A 109 -4.84 -28.09 2.77
N SER A 110 -5.42 -27.97 1.57
CA SER A 110 -5.04 -26.95 0.57
C SER A 110 -5.37 -25.51 0.97
N ARG A 111 -6.10 -25.32 2.07
CA ARG A 111 -6.48 -23.99 2.61
C ARG A 111 -5.70 -23.62 3.87
N ALA A 112 -4.77 -24.47 4.33
CA ALA A 112 -3.89 -24.13 5.44
C ALA A 112 -2.97 -22.96 5.04
N ARG A 113 -2.96 -21.89 5.85
CA ARG A 113 -2.15 -20.70 5.59
C ARG A 113 -1.82 -19.98 6.91
N ALA A 114 -0.57 -19.57 7.03
CA ALA A 114 -0.16 -18.53 7.96
C ALA A 114 0.97 -17.75 7.30
N GLY A 115 0.72 -16.49 6.93
CA GLY A 115 1.75 -15.68 6.28
C GLY A 115 1.25 -14.30 5.94
N VAL A 116 2.21 -13.38 5.84
CA VAL A 116 1.94 -12.01 5.41
C VAL A 116 1.58 -11.99 3.92
N PHE A 117 0.51 -11.27 3.57
CA PHE A 117 0.07 -11.08 2.20
C PHE A 117 -0.13 -9.60 1.93
N SER A 118 1.00 -8.88 1.86
CA SER A 118 1.13 -7.41 1.87
C SER A 118 0.87 -6.72 3.22
N ASP A 119 0.71 -7.51 4.29
CA ASP A 119 0.50 -7.08 5.68
C ASP A 119 1.67 -6.26 6.24
N GLY A 120 1.65 -6.00 7.55
CA GLY A 120 2.73 -5.34 8.28
C GLY A 120 3.58 -6.32 9.07
N VAL A 121 4.91 -6.15 9.00
CA VAL A 121 5.87 -6.68 9.97
C VAL A 121 6.66 -5.50 10.53
N TRP A 122 6.51 -5.22 11.82
CA TRP A 122 7.05 -4.02 12.44
C TRP A 122 7.78 -4.36 13.73
N PHE A 123 8.92 -3.74 13.97
CA PHE A 123 9.46 -3.66 15.32
C PHE A 123 8.72 -2.56 16.09
N ASP A 124 7.99 -2.95 17.13
CA ASP A 124 7.32 -2.04 18.03
C ASP A 124 8.31 -1.59 19.12
N PRO A 125 8.76 -0.32 19.15
CA PRO A 125 9.71 0.14 20.14
C PRO A 125 9.12 0.24 21.56
N ARG A 126 7.77 0.31 21.71
CA ARG A 126 7.15 0.33 23.03
C ARG A 126 7.22 -1.05 23.68
N ASP A 127 6.91 -2.08 22.91
CA ASP A 127 6.87 -3.46 23.42
C ASP A 127 8.21 -4.17 23.27
N ARG A 128 9.11 -3.61 22.45
CA ARG A 128 10.41 -4.16 22.07
C ARG A 128 10.29 -5.54 21.44
N LEU A 129 9.29 -5.70 20.57
CA LEU A 129 8.98 -6.92 19.85
C LEU A 129 8.75 -6.63 18.37
N PHE A 130 9.17 -7.54 17.51
CA PHE A 130 8.61 -7.65 16.17
C PHE A 130 7.16 -8.14 16.27
N LYS A 131 6.27 -7.52 15.52
CA LYS A 131 4.85 -7.86 15.39
C LYS A 131 4.55 -8.10 13.92
N ALA A 132 3.90 -9.22 13.62
CA ALA A 132 3.45 -9.57 12.28
C ALA A 132 1.94 -9.81 12.29
N TRP A 133 1.22 -9.05 11.48
CA TRP A 133 -0.17 -9.34 11.18
C TRP A 133 -0.20 -10.23 9.96
N TYR A 134 -0.92 -11.34 10.01
CA TYR A 134 -0.84 -12.34 8.94
C TYR A 134 -2.21 -12.91 8.60
N TRP A 135 -2.30 -13.45 7.39
CA TRP A 135 -3.48 -14.14 6.90
C TRP A 135 -3.51 -15.56 7.44
N SER A 136 -4.54 -15.91 8.22
CA SER A 136 -4.82 -17.31 8.54
C SER A 136 -5.48 -18.03 7.35
N GLY A 137 -5.39 -19.35 7.30
CA GLY A 137 -6.25 -20.14 6.42
C GLY A 137 -7.73 -19.94 6.72
N ALA A 138 -8.58 -20.66 5.99
CA ALA A 138 -10.02 -20.56 6.15
C ALA A 138 -10.42 -20.96 7.58
N VAL A 139 -11.00 -20.02 8.34
CA VAL A 139 -11.54 -20.26 9.69
C VAL A 139 -12.92 -20.93 9.61
N SER A 140 -13.60 -20.82 8.46
CA SER A 140 -14.81 -21.55 8.11
C SER A 140 -14.81 -21.83 6.60
N GLU A 141 -15.34 -22.98 6.19
CA GLU A 141 -15.46 -23.34 4.76
C GLU A 141 -16.82 -22.99 4.16
N GLN A 142 -17.87 -22.94 4.97
CA GLN A 142 -19.26 -22.72 4.57
C GLN A 142 -19.99 -21.88 5.65
N PRO A 143 -20.07 -20.55 5.49
CA PRO A 143 -19.48 -19.76 4.42
C PRO A 143 -17.96 -19.70 4.54
N LEU A 144 -17.28 -19.49 3.41
CA LEU A 144 -15.83 -19.28 3.38
C LEU A 144 -15.47 -17.98 4.11
N ARG A 145 -14.71 -18.10 5.21
CA ARG A 145 -14.22 -16.96 6.01
C ARG A 145 -12.75 -17.13 6.31
N TYR A 146 -12.03 -16.03 6.37
CA TYR A 146 -10.64 -15.94 6.81
C TYR A 146 -10.52 -15.03 8.04
N ALA A 147 -9.31 -14.92 8.58
CA ALA A 147 -9.00 -13.99 9.63
C ALA A 147 -7.63 -13.33 9.45
N THR A 148 -7.44 -12.21 10.14
CA THR A 148 -6.14 -11.61 10.41
C THR A 148 -5.72 -12.01 11.82
N CYS A 149 -4.52 -12.57 11.93
CA CYS A 149 -3.92 -13.00 13.19
C CYS A 149 -2.69 -12.14 13.53
N LEU A 150 -2.26 -12.15 14.78
CA LEU A 150 -1.04 -11.49 15.25
C LEU A 150 -0.02 -12.51 15.74
N ALA A 151 1.20 -12.44 15.24
CA ALA A 151 2.37 -13.13 15.80
C ALA A 151 3.36 -12.10 16.34
N THR A 152 4.12 -12.48 17.36
CA THR A 152 5.18 -11.63 17.94
C THR A 152 6.51 -12.37 17.97
N SER A 153 7.62 -11.63 17.95
CA SER A 153 8.96 -12.20 17.97
C SER A 153 9.98 -11.24 18.59
N ARG A 154 11.03 -11.79 19.20
CA ARG A 154 12.17 -11.00 19.70
C ARG A 154 13.27 -10.81 18.65
N ASP A 155 13.34 -11.71 17.67
CA ASP A 155 14.45 -11.79 16.71
C ASP A 155 14.00 -11.76 15.23
N GLY A 156 12.69 -11.79 14.97
CA GLY A 156 12.11 -11.83 13.62
C GLY A 156 12.18 -13.20 12.94
N ILE A 157 12.70 -14.22 13.63
CA ILE A 157 12.90 -15.59 13.11
C ILE A 157 12.04 -16.59 13.87
N ARG A 158 11.99 -16.50 15.21
CA ARG A 158 11.16 -17.36 16.05
C ARG A 158 9.91 -16.59 16.44
N TRP A 159 8.76 -17.07 16.00
CA TRP A 159 7.47 -16.39 16.16
C TRP A 159 6.58 -17.10 17.17
N GLU A 160 6.05 -16.32 18.10
CA GLU A 160 5.04 -16.74 19.08
C GLU A 160 3.66 -16.28 18.60
N LYS A 161 2.65 -17.14 18.73
CA LYS A 161 1.25 -16.87 18.38
C LYS A 161 0.44 -16.79 19.70
N PRO A 162 0.45 -15.64 20.38
CA PRO A 162 -0.13 -15.53 21.72
C PRO A 162 -1.65 -15.72 21.68
N VAL A 163 -2.23 -16.34 22.72
CA VAL A 163 -3.68 -16.34 22.89
C VAL A 163 -4.13 -14.93 23.29
N LEU A 164 -5.10 -14.39 22.56
CA LEU A 164 -5.66 -13.06 22.73
C LEU A 164 -7.14 -13.17 23.14
N ASP A 165 -7.71 -12.04 23.57
CA ASP A 165 -9.07 -11.90 24.07
C ASP A 165 -10.13 -11.64 22.98
N VAL A 166 -9.70 -11.27 21.77
CA VAL A 166 -10.61 -10.97 20.64
C VAL A 166 -11.40 -12.20 20.20
N VAL A 167 -10.71 -13.32 19.95
CA VAL A 167 -11.34 -14.63 19.68
C VAL A 167 -10.75 -15.64 20.66
N PRO A 168 -11.53 -16.11 21.66
CA PRO A 168 -11.03 -16.93 22.76
C PRO A 168 -10.23 -18.15 22.29
N GLY A 169 -9.04 -18.33 22.86
CA GLY A 169 -8.16 -19.47 22.59
C GLY A 169 -7.35 -19.37 21.30
N THR A 170 -7.34 -18.21 20.63
CA THR A 170 -6.62 -18.00 19.37
C THR A 170 -5.80 -16.71 19.40
N ASN A 171 -4.99 -16.48 18.36
CA ASN A 171 -4.30 -15.20 18.12
C ASN A 171 -4.98 -14.36 17.01
N ILE A 172 -6.25 -14.63 16.72
CA ILE A 172 -7.04 -13.87 15.75
C ILE A 172 -7.34 -12.49 16.33
N VAL A 173 -7.02 -11.43 15.58
CA VAL A 173 -7.30 -10.03 15.95
C VAL A 173 -8.44 -9.42 15.13
N LEU A 174 -8.81 -10.04 14.00
CA LEU A 174 -9.92 -9.58 13.18
C LEU A 174 -10.43 -10.70 12.26
N GLU A 175 -11.66 -11.15 12.47
CA GLU A 175 -12.34 -12.07 11.54
C GLU A 175 -12.94 -11.33 10.33
N ASP A 176 -13.19 -12.09 9.28
CA ASP A 176 -14.04 -11.66 8.17
C ASP A 176 -15.49 -11.43 8.63
N GLU A 177 -16.06 -10.28 8.27
CA GLU A 177 -17.47 -9.97 8.48
C GLU A 177 -18.37 -10.76 7.52
N PRO A 178 -19.68 -10.88 7.81
CA PRO A 178 -20.62 -11.47 6.86
C PRO A 178 -20.54 -10.82 5.48
N ASP A 179 -20.54 -11.64 4.42
CA ASP A 179 -20.42 -11.28 3.01
C ASP A 179 -19.10 -10.60 2.58
N LEU A 180 -18.10 -10.52 3.46
CA LEU A 180 -16.82 -9.89 3.17
C LEU A 180 -15.68 -10.86 3.42
N ARG A 181 -14.80 -11.01 2.44
CA ARG A 181 -13.63 -11.88 2.57
C ARG A 181 -12.36 -11.08 2.46
N ARG A 182 -11.44 -11.26 3.41
CA ARG A 182 -10.10 -10.68 3.34
C ARG A 182 -9.40 -11.12 2.04
N ASN A 183 -8.79 -10.16 1.34
CA ASN A 183 -7.94 -10.41 0.17
C ASN A 183 -6.49 -10.08 0.50
N SER A 184 -6.18 -8.81 0.75
CA SER A 184 -4.86 -8.37 1.22
C SER A 184 -5.07 -7.38 2.35
N SER A 185 -4.02 -7.05 3.07
CA SER A 185 -4.09 -6.05 4.13
C SER A 185 -2.77 -5.35 4.20
N THR A 186 -2.74 -4.10 4.66
CA THR A 186 -1.51 -3.46 5.12
C THR A 186 -1.74 -2.93 6.52
N VAL A 187 -0.95 -3.41 7.48
CA VAL A 187 -0.88 -2.83 8.83
C VAL A 187 0.32 -1.92 8.90
N TRP A 188 0.11 -0.69 9.35
CA TRP A 188 1.14 0.32 9.53
C TRP A 188 1.24 0.70 11.00
N LEU A 189 2.46 0.71 11.53
CA LEU A 189 2.79 1.32 12.81
C LEU A 189 3.17 2.77 12.56
N ASP A 190 2.25 3.69 12.86
CA ASP A 190 2.46 5.13 12.66
C ASP A 190 3.22 5.74 13.84
N HIS A 191 4.52 5.98 13.64
CA HIS A 191 5.38 6.64 14.62
C HIS A 191 5.13 8.15 14.75
N PHE A 192 4.36 8.75 13.85
CA PHE A 192 4.06 10.19 13.83
C PHE A 192 2.64 10.50 14.32
N GLU A 193 1.82 9.48 14.55
CA GLU A 193 0.48 9.64 15.11
C GLU A 193 0.54 10.24 16.51
N ARG A 194 -0.28 11.27 16.73
CA ARG A 194 -0.40 11.98 18.01
C ARG A 194 -1.50 11.39 18.88
N ASP A 195 -2.55 10.84 18.26
CA ASP A 195 -3.59 10.11 18.97
C ASP A 195 -3.15 8.66 19.24
N THR A 196 -2.84 8.36 20.51
CA THR A 196 -2.36 7.04 20.90
C THR A 196 -3.34 5.91 20.60
N GLU A 197 -4.64 6.22 20.44
CA GLU A 197 -5.68 5.26 20.08
C GLU A 197 -5.64 4.85 18.61
N GLN A 198 -4.83 5.53 17.79
CA GLN A 198 -4.75 5.32 16.35
C GLN A 198 -3.34 5.01 15.83
N ARG A 199 -2.44 4.65 16.74
CA ARG A 199 -1.02 4.39 16.43
C ARG A 199 -0.83 3.25 15.44
N PHE A 200 -1.72 2.27 15.45
CA PHE A 200 -1.80 1.24 14.42
C PHE A 200 -2.93 1.55 13.44
N LYS A 201 -2.64 1.34 12.15
CA LYS A 201 -3.56 1.60 11.04
C LYS A 201 -3.62 0.38 10.15
N MET A 202 -4.81 -0.16 9.91
CA MET A 202 -5.02 -1.31 9.04
C MET A 202 -5.83 -0.89 7.82
N PHE A 203 -5.26 -1.11 6.64
CA PHE A 203 -5.90 -0.93 5.34
C PHE A 203 -6.18 -2.32 4.75
N ARG A 204 -7.28 -2.95 5.18
CA ARG A 204 -7.64 -4.31 4.76
C ARG A 204 -8.41 -4.26 3.45
N VAL A 205 -7.84 -4.75 2.36
CA VAL A 205 -8.59 -4.97 1.11
C VAL A 205 -9.51 -6.16 1.31
N VAL A 206 -10.82 -5.91 1.29
CA VAL A 206 -11.88 -6.90 1.42
C VAL A 206 -12.61 -7.09 0.09
N GLN A 207 -13.05 -8.31 -0.15
CA GLN A 207 -13.78 -8.73 -1.33
C GLN A 207 -15.25 -8.95 -0.97
N LYS A 208 -16.16 -8.38 -1.76
CA LYS A 208 -17.61 -8.58 -1.67
C LYS A 208 -18.14 -9.14 -2.97
N ASP A 209 -18.94 -10.21 -2.91
CA ASP A 209 -19.59 -10.75 -4.11
C ASP A 209 -20.66 -9.81 -4.64
N ASN A 210 -20.75 -9.72 -5.97
CA ASN A 210 -21.79 -8.94 -6.63
C ASN A 210 -23.12 -9.70 -6.54
N ARG A 211 -24.07 -9.18 -5.74
CA ARG A 211 -25.38 -9.83 -5.52
C ARG A 211 -26.24 -9.95 -6.80
N SER A 212 -25.95 -9.17 -7.83
CA SER A 212 -26.76 -9.05 -9.05
C SER A 212 -26.04 -9.47 -10.34
N GLY A 213 -24.89 -10.15 -10.26
CA GLY A 213 -24.11 -10.51 -11.45
C GLY A 213 -22.88 -11.36 -11.16
N SER A 214 -22.00 -11.51 -12.15
CA SER A 214 -20.73 -12.20 -11.98
C SER A 214 -19.66 -11.28 -11.37
N GLY A 215 -18.69 -11.89 -10.69
CA GLY A 215 -17.52 -11.21 -10.15
C GLY A 215 -17.69 -10.67 -8.72
N HIS A 216 -16.72 -9.88 -8.31
CA HIS A 216 -16.61 -9.34 -6.98
C HIS A 216 -16.04 -7.92 -7.02
N ARG A 217 -16.33 -7.15 -5.99
CA ARG A 217 -15.76 -5.82 -5.75
C ARG A 217 -14.69 -5.92 -4.66
N ASN A 218 -13.55 -5.26 -4.85
CA ASN A 218 -12.53 -5.13 -3.80
C ASN A 218 -12.46 -3.68 -3.32
N PHE A 219 -12.44 -3.46 -2.02
CA PHE A 219 -12.29 -2.11 -1.44
C PHE A 219 -11.49 -2.18 -0.14
N ILE A 220 -10.90 -1.06 0.26
CA ILE A 220 -10.19 -0.94 1.52
C ILE A 220 -11.21 -0.72 2.64
N ARG A 221 -11.12 -1.53 3.68
CA ARG A 221 -11.68 -1.26 5.00
C ARG A 221 -10.56 -0.72 5.90
N TYR A 222 -10.70 0.53 6.31
CA TYR A 222 -9.74 1.21 7.17
C TYR A 222 -10.19 1.11 8.63
N SER A 223 -9.28 0.62 9.47
CA SER A 223 -9.44 0.50 10.91
C SER A 223 -8.21 1.02 11.65
N THR A 224 -8.39 1.44 12.89
CA THR A 224 -7.31 1.92 13.77
C THR A 224 -7.27 1.13 15.07
N SER A 225 -6.12 1.13 15.73
CA SER A 225 -5.93 0.45 17.01
C SER A 225 -4.82 1.10 17.84
N ALA A 226 -4.96 1.06 19.17
CA ALA A 226 -3.95 1.51 20.12
C ALA A 226 -2.83 0.48 20.32
N ASP A 227 -3.19 -0.81 20.31
CA ASP A 227 -2.33 -1.95 20.66
C ASP A 227 -2.04 -2.90 19.49
N GLY A 228 -2.77 -2.75 18.38
CA GLY A 228 -2.70 -3.61 17.20
C GLY A 228 -3.46 -4.94 17.36
N ILE A 229 -4.23 -5.08 18.44
CA ILE A 229 -5.05 -6.25 18.79
C ILE A 229 -6.53 -5.87 18.68
N HIS A 230 -6.94 -4.76 19.29
CA HIS A 230 -8.32 -4.28 19.31
C HIS A 230 -8.54 -3.24 18.22
N TRP A 231 -9.23 -3.64 17.14
CA TRP A 231 -9.42 -2.81 15.96
C TRP A 231 -10.78 -2.11 15.94
N THR A 232 -10.77 -0.79 15.72
CA THR A 232 -11.96 0.04 15.53
C THR A 232 -12.12 0.39 14.05
N PHE A 233 -13.28 0.07 13.48
CA PHE A 233 -13.62 0.44 12.10
C PHE A 233 -13.75 1.97 11.96
N VAL A 234 -13.20 2.54 10.87
CA VAL A 234 -13.20 3.98 10.62
C VAL A 234 -13.93 4.36 9.33
N ALA A 235 -13.64 3.70 8.21
CA ALA A 235 -14.26 3.97 6.92
C ALA A 235 -13.95 2.87 5.88
N ASP A 236 -14.75 2.84 4.83
CA ASP A 236 -14.49 2.06 3.61
C ASP A 236 -14.10 3.00 2.46
N SER A 237 -13.20 2.55 1.58
CA SER A 237 -12.97 3.20 0.27
C SER A 237 -14.05 2.80 -0.74
N THR A 238 -14.03 3.41 -1.93
CA THR A 238 -14.72 2.78 -3.07
C THR A 238 -13.90 1.62 -3.66
N ASP A 239 -14.29 1.08 -4.82
CA ASP A 239 -13.55 -0.01 -5.46
C ASP A 239 -12.09 0.41 -5.71
N CYS A 240 -11.15 -0.44 -5.28
CA CYS A 240 -9.72 -0.21 -5.41
C CYS A 240 -9.00 -1.33 -6.18
N GLY A 241 -9.73 -2.32 -6.68
CA GLY A 241 -9.13 -3.56 -7.18
C GLY A 241 -8.42 -4.37 -6.08
N ASP A 242 -7.91 -5.53 -6.45
CA ASP A 242 -7.07 -6.35 -5.58
C ASP A 242 -5.64 -5.79 -5.50
N ARG A 243 -4.86 -6.21 -4.49
CA ARG A 243 -3.42 -5.89 -4.37
C ARG A 243 -3.09 -4.39 -4.28
N THR A 244 -4.03 -3.57 -3.81
CA THR A 244 -3.77 -2.20 -3.37
C THR A 244 -3.11 -2.22 -1.99
N THR A 245 -2.07 -1.41 -1.80
CA THR A 245 -1.32 -1.30 -0.53
C THR A 245 -1.17 0.16 -0.13
N VAL A 246 -1.10 0.44 1.16
CA VAL A 246 -0.98 1.81 1.69
C VAL A 246 0.22 1.91 2.62
N PHE A 247 1.02 2.98 2.48
CA PHE A 247 2.18 3.24 3.33
C PHE A 247 2.32 4.72 3.65
N PHE A 248 3.14 5.05 4.65
CA PHE A 248 3.48 6.44 4.97
C PHE A 248 4.85 6.80 4.42
N ASN A 249 4.91 7.86 3.61
CA ASN A 249 6.15 8.46 3.14
C ASN A 249 6.64 9.48 4.17
N ALA A 250 7.63 9.09 4.97
CA ALA A 250 8.18 9.93 6.04
C ALA A 250 8.95 11.17 5.54
N HIS A 251 9.53 11.12 4.33
CA HIS A 251 10.24 12.28 3.78
C HIS A 251 9.30 13.42 3.39
N ARG A 252 8.09 13.07 2.94
CA ARG A 252 7.04 14.02 2.54
C ARG A 252 5.99 14.28 3.61
N GLN A 253 5.95 13.42 4.62
CA GLN A 253 4.85 13.34 5.58
C GLN A 253 3.49 13.23 4.87
N ARG A 254 3.37 12.22 4.00
CA ARG A 254 2.17 11.91 3.23
C ARG A 254 1.86 10.42 3.28
N TRP A 255 0.58 10.10 3.34
CA TRP A 255 0.09 8.75 3.10
C TRP A 255 0.04 8.49 1.60
N VAL A 256 0.42 7.28 1.19
CA VAL A 256 0.50 6.88 -0.21
C VAL A 256 -0.24 5.56 -0.42
N ALA A 257 -1.11 5.50 -1.42
CA ALA A 257 -1.69 4.28 -1.94
C ALA A 257 -0.95 3.87 -3.21
N GLY A 258 -0.36 2.69 -3.17
CA GLY A 258 0.06 1.95 -4.34
C GLY A 258 -1.11 1.12 -4.86
N LEU A 259 -1.74 1.60 -5.93
CA LEU A 259 -2.94 0.99 -6.51
C LEU A 259 -2.53 -0.05 -7.55
N ARG A 260 -3.27 -1.16 -7.64
CA ARG A 260 -3.15 -2.05 -8.80
C ARG A 260 -3.93 -1.44 -9.96
N GLU A 261 -3.22 -1.01 -10.99
CA GLU A 261 -3.79 -0.46 -12.20
C GLU A 261 -3.53 -1.40 -13.40
N SER A 262 -4.12 -1.04 -14.53
CA SER A 262 -3.79 -1.64 -15.81
C SER A 262 -3.57 -0.55 -16.86
N SER A 263 -2.55 -0.72 -17.70
CA SER A 263 -2.34 0.12 -18.88
C SER A 263 -2.16 -0.77 -20.13
N PRO A 264 -2.67 -0.37 -21.31
CA PRO A 264 -2.77 -1.26 -22.48
C PRO A 264 -1.44 -1.90 -22.92
N LEU A 265 -0.31 -1.21 -22.75
CA LEU A 265 0.99 -1.67 -23.24
C LEU A 265 1.79 -2.47 -22.20
N VAL A 266 1.54 -2.26 -20.90
CA VAL A 266 2.28 -2.90 -19.80
C VAL A 266 1.44 -3.88 -18.99
N SER A 267 0.16 -4.05 -19.34
CA SER A 267 -0.81 -4.83 -18.58
C SER A 267 -0.90 -4.32 -17.13
N ARG A 268 -0.60 -5.16 -16.13
CA ARG A 268 -0.65 -4.79 -14.71
C ARG A 268 0.45 -3.79 -14.37
N CYS A 269 0.07 -2.68 -13.76
CA CYS A 269 1.00 -1.65 -13.30
C CYS A 269 0.57 -1.09 -11.94
N ARG A 270 1.34 -0.12 -11.44
CA ARG A 270 1.12 0.58 -10.19
C ARG A 270 0.64 1.99 -10.45
N GLY A 271 -0.48 2.34 -9.82
CA GLY A 271 -0.91 3.71 -9.64
C GLY A 271 -0.37 4.27 -8.33
N TYR A 272 -0.15 5.57 -8.29
CA TYR A 272 0.23 6.34 -7.11
C TYR A 272 -0.85 7.35 -6.80
N PHE A 273 -1.25 7.41 -5.54
CA PHE A 273 -2.10 8.46 -4.98
C PHE A 273 -1.58 8.84 -3.61
N GLU A 274 -1.59 10.12 -3.27
CA GLU A 274 -1.17 10.60 -1.95
C GLU A 274 -2.22 11.46 -1.27
N ALA A 275 -2.23 11.41 0.06
CA ALA A 275 -3.11 12.19 0.91
C ALA A 275 -2.35 12.69 2.15
N PRO A 276 -2.77 13.83 2.74
CA PRO A 276 -2.14 14.35 3.95
C PRO A 276 -2.36 13.45 5.19
N ASP A 277 -3.44 12.67 5.21
CA ASP A 277 -3.79 11.78 6.31
C ASP A 277 -4.28 10.40 5.81
N ALA A 278 -4.30 9.44 6.73
CA ALA A 278 -4.65 8.05 6.45
C ALA A 278 -6.09 7.88 5.94
N ARG A 279 -7.04 8.71 6.41
CA ARG A 279 -8.43 8.63 5.96
C ARG A 279 -8.59 9.20 4.56
N GLY A 280 -7.86 10.26 4.25
CA GLY A 280 -7.81 10.90 2.94
C GLY A 280 -7.32 9.94 1.85
N ILE A 281 -6.55 8.90 2.18
CA ILE A 281 -6.16 7.93 1.18
C ILE A 281 -7.35 7.23 0.54
N LEU A 282 -8.45 7.03 1.28
CA LEU A 282 -9.62 6.31 0.79
C LEU A 282 -10.36 7.05 -0.33
N THR A 283 -10.02 8.33 -0.57
CA THR A 283 -10.68 9.18 -1.57
C THR A 283 -10.10 9.02 -2.98
N PHE A 284 -9.05 8.23 -3.19
CA PHE A 284 -8.57 7.87 -4.56
C PHE A 284 -9.65 7.24 -5.43
N ALA A 285 -10.74 6.85 -4.80
CA ALA A 285 -11.81 6.03 -5.31
C ALA A 285 -13.06 6.90 -5.68
N ASP A 286 -13.05 8.19 -5.36
CA ASP A 286 -13.98 9.16 -5.98
C ASP A 286 -13.58 9.37 -7.44
N ALA A 287 -14.51 9.21 -8.39
CA ALA A 287 -14.16 9.20 -9.82
C ALA A 287 -13.47 10.49 -10.30
N ARG A 288 -13.86 11.64 -9.75
CA ARG A 288 -13.27 12.94 -10.10
C ARG A 288 -11.87 13.08 -9.51
N LEU A 289 -11.72 12.79 -8.21
CA LEU A 289 -10.42 12.84 -7.54
C LEU A 289 -9.48 11.77 -8.07
N ARG A 290 -9.98 10.62 -8.49
CA ARG A 290 -9.22 9.54 -9.11
C ARG A 290 -8.61 9.99 -10.43
N ALA A 291 -9.43 10.51 -11.34
CA ALA A 291 -8.98 10.96 -12.66
C ALA A 291 -7.92 12.07 -12.55
N GLN A 292 -8.01 12.90 -11.51
CA GLN A 292 -7.08 14.00 -11.27
C GLN A 292 -5.85 13.60 -10.45
N GLY A 293 -6.01 12.69 -9.49
CA GLY A 293 -5.03 12.40 -8.44
C GLY A 293 -4.27 11.08 -8.61
N VAL A 294 -4.85 10.06 -9.24
CA VAL A 294 -4.14 8.80 -9.49
C VAL A 294 -3.24 8.98 -10.70
N LYS A 295 -1.94 8.76 -10.52
CA LYS A 295 -0.95 8.78 -11.61
C LYS A 295 -0.36 7.40 -11.78
N TYR A 296 -0.16 6.98 -13.03
CA TYR A 296 0.68 5.81 -13.27
C TYR A 296 2.07 6.05 -12.70
N TRP A 297 2.64 5.04 -12.07
CA TRP A 297 3.88 5.16 -11.31
C TRP A 297 4.95 4.20 -11.82
N LEU A 298 4.63 2.91 -11.90
CA LEU A 298 5.59 1.88 -12.28
C LEU A 298 4.87 0.73 -12.99
N GLY A 299 5.49 0.17 -14.02
CA GLY A 299 5.06 -1.06 -14.69
C GLY A 299 6.27 -1.82 -15.19
N ALA A 300 6.07 -3.06 -15.63
CA ALA A 300 7.15 -3.85 -16.19
C ALA A 300 7.57 -3.32 -17.56
N ASP A 301 8.86 -3.18 -17.79
CA ASP A 301 9.43 -2.63 -19.02
C ASP A 301 10.22 -3.68 -19.83
N GLU A 302 10.95 -3.23 -20.86
CA GLU A 302 11.77 -4.07 -21.73
C GLU A 302 13.02 -4.66 -21.05
N LEU A 303 13.45 -4.10 -19.91
CA LEU A 303 14.53 -4.64 -19.07
C LEU A 303 14.02 -5.72 -18.10
N ASP A 304 12.72 -5.75 -17.80
CA ASP A 304 12.06 -6.80 -17.03
C ASP A 304 11.81 -8.06 -17.89
N LEU A 305 12.90 -8.76 -18.22
CA LEU A 305 12.84 -9.99 -19.02
C LEU A 305 12.09 -11.10 -18.26
N ALA A 306 11.30 -11.86 -19.01
CA ALA A 306 10.63 -13.03 -18.47
C ALA A 306 11.66 -14.04 -17.93
N ARG A 307 11.47 -14.45 -16.68
CA ARG A 307 12.29 -15.50 -16.06
C ARG A 307 11.90 -16.87 -16.64
N GLU A 308 12.76 -17.40 -17.51
CA GLU A 308 12.52 -18.69 -18.16
C GLU A 308 12.36 -19.86 -17.18
N ASP A 309 13.04 -19.78 -16.05
CA ASP A 309 13.02 -20.77 -14.97
C ASP A 309 11.74 -20.71 -14.12
N LEU A 310 10.95 -19.63 -14.25
CA LEU A 310 9.65 -19.44 -13.61
C LEU A 310 8.48 -19.63 -14.57
N LYS A 311 8.66 -20.34 -15.70
CA LYS A 311 7.55 -20.77 -16.56
C LYS A 311 6.60 -21.64 -15.74
N GLN A 312 5.68 -21.01 -15.00
CA GLN A 312 4.52 -21.67 -14.41
C GLN A 312 3.81 -22.34 -15.57
N ALA A 313 3.62 -23.66 -15.46
CA ALA A 313 2.93 -24.46 -16.45
C ALA A 313 1.70 -23.67 -16.91
N GLN A 314 1.71 -23.22 -18.17
CA GLN A 314 0.50 -22.73 -18.81
C GLN A 314 -0.54 -23.81 -18.55
N ALA A 315 -1.60 -23.45 -17.84
CA ALA A 315 -2.70 -24.35 -17.58
C ALA A 315 -3.07 -24.98 -18.93
N ARG A 316 -2.83 -26.28 -19.07
CA ARG A 316 -3.34 -27.04 -20.21
C ARG A 316 -4.85 -26.91 -20.10
N THR A 317 -5.42 -26.01 -20.89
CA THR A 317 -6.85 -25.97 -21.15
C THR A 317 -7.22 -27.32 -21.73
N ALA A 318 -7.94 -28.11 -20.94
CA ALA A 318 -8.76 -29.22 -21.40
C ALA A 318 -10.22 -28.78 -21.27
#